data_AF-Q32A46-F1
#
_entry.id   AF-Q32A46-F1
#
_cell.length_a   1.000
_cell.length_b   1.000
_cell.length_c   1.000
_cell.angle_alpha   90.00
_cell.angle_beta   90.00
_cell.angle_gamma   90.00
#
_symmetry.space_group_name_H-M   'P 1'
#
loop_
_entity.id
_entity.type
_entity.pdbx_description
1 polymer ?
#
loop_
_entity_poly.entity_id
_entity_poly.type
_entity_poly.pdbx_seq_one_letter_code
_entity_poly.pdbx_strand_id
1 'polypeptide(L)'
;MTIESAPESRRGFLGSLPQTAASVGIMLATGIFALCNHFLTSEQFLSWGWRIPFWLSAVMLIVGLFIRLHTEETLDFQKQKTTNNKEKSVPPLIELFKKHPRNILLALGARLAESVSSNIINAFGIVYISSQLALSRDIPLTGMLIASAIGIFSCPLVGWLSDRIGQKSLYLSGAGFCVLFAFPFFLLLDSKSTLIIWCSMILGYNLGPTMMFAVQPTLFTRMFGTKVRYTGLW
;
A
#
# COMPACT_ATOMS: atom_id res chain seq x y z
N MET A 1 3.03 -11.05 12.11
CA MET A 1 2.81 -12.50 11.94
C MET A 1 3.27 -12.99 10.56
N THR A 2 2.78 -12.46 9.44
CA THR A 2 3.11 -13.00 8.10
C THR A 2 4.58 -12.85 7.66
N ILE A 3 5.26 -11.74 7.98
CA ILE A 3 6.63 -11.49 7.51
C ILE A 3 7.69 -12.26 8.34
N GLU A 4 7.41 -12.51 9.62
CA GLU A 4 8.40 -13.07 10.54
C GLU A 4 8.54 -14.59 10.40
N SER A 5 7.41 -15.27 10.14
CA SER A 5 7.39 -16.72 9.86
C SER A 5 7.56 -17.06 8.37
N ALA A 6 7.64 -16.04 7.50
CA ALA A 6 7.90 -16.25 6.09
C ALA A 6 9.33 -16.76 5.84
N PRO A 7 9.52 -17.79 4.99
CA PRO A 7 10.83 -18.18 4.48
C PRO A 7 11.58 -16.95 3.97
N GLU A 8 12.88 -16.84 4.22
CA GLU A 8 13.65 -15.64 3.84
C GLU A 8 13.50 -15.26 2.37
N SER A 9 13.27 -16.26 1.52
CA SER A 9 13.05 -16.15 0.07
C SER A 9 11.66 -15.65 -0.36
N ARG A 10 10.72 -15.46 0.57
CA ARG A 10 9.33 -15.02 0.29
C ARG A 10 8.86 -13.87 1.18
N ARG A 11 9.76 -13.24 1.94
CA ARG A 11 9.40 -12.18 2.91
C ARG A 11 8.88 -10.91 2.25
N GLY A 12 9.38 -10.57 1.06
CA GLY A 12 8.93 -9.47 0.24
C GLY A 12 7.53 -9.70 -0.29
N PHE A 13 7.30 -10.85 -0.93
CA PHE A 13 5.97 -11.23 -1.40
C PHE A 13 4.95 -11.27 -0.25
N LEU A 14 5.22 -12.04 0.80
CA LEU A 14 4.31 -12.20 1.94
C LEU A 14 4.14 -10.90 2.75
N GLY A 15 5.12 -10.00 2.74
CA GLY A 15 5.02 -8.67 3.37
C GLY A 15 4.21 -7.66 2.58
N SER A 16 4.18 -7.79 1.25
CA SER A 16 3.34 -6.96 0.39
C SER A 16 1.87 -7.36 0.41
N LEU A 17 1.55 -8.62 0.75
CA LEU A 17 0.18 -9.15 0.72
C LEU A 17 -0.79 -8.41 1.65
N PRO A 18 -0.49 -8.13 2.94
CA PRO A 18 -1.42 -7.39 3.80
C PRO A 18 -1.76 -6.00 3.28
N GLN A 19 -0.75 -5.30 2.74
CA GLN A 19 -0.93 -3.98 2.15
C GLN A 19 -1.77 -4.05 0.88
N THR A 20 -1.48 -5.02 0.02
CA THR A 20 -2.25 -5.28 -1.21
C THR A 20 -3.69 -5.62 -0.87
N ALA A 21 -3.92 -6.49 0.12
CA ALA A 21 -5.26 -6.91 0.54
C ALA A 21 -6.11 -5.72 1.04
N ALA A 22 -5.51 -4.78 1.77
CA ALA A 22 -6.20 -3.55 2.18
C ALA A 22 -6.61 -2.71 0.96
N SER A 23 -5.71 -2.50 0.01
CA SER A 23 -5.99 -1.75 -1.23
C SER A 23 -7.03 -2.45 -2.12
N VAL A 24 -6.95 -3.79 -2.23
CA VAL A 24 -7.95 -4.62 -2.93
C VAL A 24 -9.32 -4.44 -2.30
N GLY A 25 -9.41 -4.49 -0.96
CA GLY A 25 -10.67 -4.32 -0.25
C GLY A 25 -11.32 -2.97 -0.56
N ILE A 26 -10.55 -1.89 -0.53
CA ILE A 26 -11.04 -0.55 -0.85
C ILE A 26 -11.47 -0.46 -2.32
N MET A 27 -10.70 -1.05 -3.24
CA MET A 27 -11.03 -0.98 -4.66
C MET A 27 -12.25 -1.82 -5.03
N LEU A 28 -12.39 -3.01 -4.43
CA LEU A 28 -13.59 -3.83 -4.57
C LEU A 28 -14.80 -3.08 -4.03
N ALA A 29 -14.71 -2.48 -2.83
CA ALA A 29 -15.80 -1.66 -2.28
C ALA A 29 -16.18 -0.54 -3.24
N THR A 30 -15.20 0.23 -3.73
CA THR A 30 -15.43 1.32 -4.70
C THR A 30 -16.06 0.81 -6.00
N GLY A 31 -15.59 -0.32 -6.53
CA GLY A 31 -16.12 -0.95 -7.74
C GLY A 31 -17.56 -1.43 -7.54
N ILE A 32 -17.88 -2.03 -6.39
CA ILE A 32 -19.25 -2.43 -6.03
C ILE A 32 -20.16 -1.20 -5.97
N PHE A 33 -19.72 -0.10 -5.34
CA PHE A 33 -20.48 1.14 -5.32
C PHE A 33 -20.70 1.71 -6.72
N ALA A 34 -19.67 1.71 -7.57
CA ALA A 34 -19.78 2.17 -8.95
C ALA A 34 -20.76 1.30 -9.77
N LEU A 35 -20.70 -0.03 -9.62
CA LEU A 35 -21.64 -0.95 -10.26
C LEU A 35 -23.07 -0.74 -9.75
N CYS A 36 -23.25 -0.56 -8.44
CA CYS A 36 -24.55 -0.24 -7.86
C CYS A 36 -25.11 1.07 -8.45
N ASN A 37 -24.31 2.12 -8.54
CA ASN A 37 -24.74 3.39 -9.14
C ASN A 37 -24.99 3.30 -10.66
N HIS A 38 -24.32 2.40 -11.36
CA HIS A 38 -24.51 2.20 -12.79
C HIS A 38 -25.78 1.39 -13.11
N PHE A 39 -26.06 0.36 -12.32
CA PHE A 39 -27.19 -0.56 -12.56
C PHE A 39 -28.47 -0.21 -11.79
N LEU A 40 -28.37 0.54 -10.70
CA LEU A 40 -29.52 0.90 -9.86
C LEU A 40 -29.86 2.38 -10.05
N THR A 41 -31.15 2.66 -10.19
CA THR A 41 -31.64 4.03 -10.05
C THR A 41 -31.43 4.52 -8.62
N SER A 42 -31.42 5.84 -8.40
CA SER A 42 -31.29 6.40 -7.04
C SER A 42 -32.35 5.86 -6.08
N GLU A 43 -33.57 5.63 -6.56
CA GLU A 43 -34.66 5.01 -5.78
C GLU A 43 -34.38 3.55 -5.45
N GLN A 44 -33.84 2.76 -6.39
CA GLN A 44 -33.46 1.37 -6.16
C GLN A 44 -32.29 1.26 -5.17
N PHE A 45 -31.32 2.16 -5.29
CA PHE A 45 -30.20 2.21 -4.36
C PHE A 45 -30.66 2.52 -2.93
N LEU A 46 -31.54 3.53 -2.75
CA LEU A 46 -32.07 3.91 -1.44
C LEU A 46 -33.04 2.87 -0.87
N SER A 47 -33.82 2.18 -1.70
CA SER A 47 -34.77 1.16 -1.25
C SER A 47 -34.07 -0.13 -0.78
N TRP A 48 -33.07 -0.62 -1.53
CA TRP A 48 -32.39 -1.87 -1.18
C TRP A 48 -30.91 -1.95 -1.58
N GLY A 49 -30.45 -1.21 -2.61
CA GLY A 49 -29.10 -1.34 -3.14
C GLY A 49 -27.99 -1.03 -2.13
N TRP A 50 -28.23 -0.11 -1.19
CA TRP A 50 -27.28 0.22 -0.11
C TRP A 50 -26.92 -0.98 0.78
N ARG A 51 -27.74 -2.04 0.79
CA ARG A 51 -27.52 -3.25 1.60
C ARG A 51 -26.45 -4.17 1.01
N ILE A 52 -26.18 -4.07 -0.30
CA ILE A 52 -25.20 -4.92 -1.00
C ILE A 52 -23.79 -4.77 -0.38
N PRO A 53 -23.24 -3.54 -0.16
CA PRO A 53 -21.98 -3.33 0.54
C PRO A 53 -21.89 -3.97 1.92
N PHE A 54 -22.98 -3.97 2.69
CA PHE A 54 -23.02 -4.54 4.05
C PHE A 54 -22.94 -6.07 4.00
N TRP A 55 -23.68 -6.71 3.10
CA TRP A 55 -23.59 -8.16 2.90
C TRP A 55 -22.21 -8.61 2.45
N LEU A 56 -21.59 -7.87 1.52
CA LEU A 56 -20.23 -8.15 1.08
C LEU A 56 -19.21 -7.96 2.20
N SER A 57 -19.41 -6.94 3.05
CA SER A 57 -18.60 -6.72 4.25
C SER A 57 -18.77 -7.84 5.29
N ALA A 58 -19.99 -8.38 5.47
CA ALA A 58 -20.24 -9.52 6.35
C ALA A 58 -19.55 -10.79 5.85
N VAL A 59 -19.59 -11.07 4.54
CA VAL A 59 -18.84 -12.19 3.93
C VAL A 59 -17.34 -12.02 4.16
N MET A 60 -16.80 -10.82 3.94
CA MET A 60 -15.38 -10.53 4.18
C MET A 60 -14.99 -10.69 5.66
N LEU A 61 -15.87 -10.29 6.59
CA LEU A 61 -15.67 -10.50 8.02
C LEU A 61 -15.61 -11.98 8.38
N ILE A 62 -16.53 -12.80 7.84
CA ILE A 62 -16.56 -14.25 8.07
C ILE A 62 -15.29 -14.90 7.52
N VAL A 63 -14.88 -14.55 6.30
CA VAL A 63 -13.64 -15.06 5.68
C VAL A 63 -12.42 -14.64 6.52
N GLY A 64 -12.35 -13.38 6.94
CA GLY A 64 -11.26 -12.88 7.79
C GLY A 64 -11.21 -13.56 9.15
N LEU A 65 -12.37 -13.81 9.77
CA LEU A 65 -12.48 -14.55 11.02
C LEU A 65 -12.07 -16.01 10.83
N PHE A 66 -12.52 -16.66 9.75
CA PHE A 66 -12.15 -18.02 9.42
C PHE A 66 -10.63 -18.16 9.26
N ILE A 67 -10.00 -17.28 8.48
CA ILE A 67 -8.54 -17.26 8.33
C ILE A 67 -7.84 -17.06 9.68
N ARG A 68 -8.33 -16.11 10.50
CA ARG A 68 -7.76 -15.82 11.81
C ARG A 68 -7.87 -17.01 12.77
N LEU A 69 -8.95 -17.78 12.71
CA LEU A 69 -9.16 -18.97 13.52
C LEU A 69 -8.30 -20.17 13.08
N HIS A 70 -7.97 -20.26 11.78
CA HIS A 70 -7.17 -21.36 11.20
C HIS A 70 -5.68 -21.05 11.10
N THR A 71 -5.26 -19.82 11.42
CA THR A 71 -3.83 -19.49 11.49
C THR A 71 -3.31 -19.89 12.86
N GLU A 72 -2.58 -21.00 12.94
CA GLU A 72 -1.89 -21.42 14.16
C GLU A 72 -1.00 -20.28 14.68
N GLU A 73 -1.07 -19.96 15.98
CA GLU A 73 -0.17 -18.99 16.61
C GLU A 73 1.27 -19.37 16.22
N THR A 74 1.95 -18.49 15.49
CA THR A 74 3.32 -18.71 14.99
C THR A 74 4.22 -19.23 16.13
N LEU A 75 5.08 -20.23 15.85
CA LEU A 75 5.96 -20.89 16.84
C LEU A 75 6.71 -19.91 17.76
N ASP A 76 6.98 -18.69 17.29
CA ASP A 76 7.57 -17.60 18.07
C ASP A 76 6.69 -17.12 19.25
N PHE A 77 5.37 -17.14 19.10
CA PHE A 77 4.41 -16.79 20.14
C PHE A 77 4.29 -17.90 21.20
N GLN A 78 4.36 -19.16 20.79
CA GLN A 78 4.38 -20.29 21.71
C GLN A 78 5.69 -20.34 22.52
N LYS A 79 6.84 -20.04 21.91
CA LYS A 79 8.14 -19.97 22.62
C LYS A 79 8.25 -18.80 23.60
N GLN A 80 7.55 -17.69 23.35
CA GLN A 80 7.57 -16.53 24.25
C GLN A 80 6.65 -16.67 25.47
N LYS A 81 5.50 -17.37 25.34
CA LYS A 81 4.64 -17.68 26.50
C LYS A 81 5.36 -18.50 27.58
N THR A 82 6.37 -19.28 27.21
CA THR A 82 7.16 -20.12 28.14
C THR A 82 8.42 -19.46 28.71
N THR A 83 8.90 -18.34 28.15
CA THR A 83 10.26 -17.83 28.48
C THR A 83 10.28 -16.47 29.20
N ASN A 84 9.27 -15.59 29.05
CA ASN A 84 9.34 -14.24 29.64
C ASN A 84 8.53 -14.06 30.93
N ASN A 85 9.14 -14.50 32.02
CA ASN A 85 8.96 -13.90 33.34
C ASN A 85 9.41 -12.42 33.32
N LYS A 86 8.47 -11.50 33.56
CA LYS A 86 8.66 -10.30 34.41
C LYS A 86 9.92 -9.43 34.21
N GLU A 87 10.12 -8.84 33.03
CA GLU A 87 10.87 -7.58 32.93
C GLU A 87 10.01 -6.49 32.29
N LYS A 88 9.61 -5.52 33.13
CA LYS A 88 8.99 -4.25 32.72
C LYS A 88 10.01 -3.47 31.89
N SER A 89 10.16 -3.76 30.61
CA SER A 89 11.03 -2.98 29.74
C SER A 89 10.39 -1.61 29.44
N VAL A 90 11.24 -0.59 29.41
CA VAL A 90 10.93 0.81 29.10
C VAL A 90 9.99 0.91 27.90
N PRO A 91 9.03 1.85 27.86
CA PRO A 91 8.12 2.01 26.73
C PRO A 91 8.92 2.02 25.41
N PRO A 92 8.68 1.05 24.51
CA PRO A 92 9.60 0.66 23.43
C PRO A 92 9.88 1.79 22.43
N LEU A 93 9.01 2.81 22.39
CA LEU A 93 9.23 4.03 21.62
C LEU A 93 10.47 4.80 22.08
N ILE A 94 10.67 4.99 23.39
CA ILE A 94 11.82 5.75 23.91
C ILE A 94 13.13 5.00 23.62
N GLU A 95 13.10 3.67 23.73
CA GLU A 95 14.25 2.83 23.42
C GLU A 95 14.58 2.85 21.92
N LEU A 96 13.57 2.87 21.04
CA LEU A 96 13.72 3.03 19.61
C LEU A 96 14.43 4.35 19.26
N PHE A 97 13.95 5.48 19.83
CA PHE A 97 14.54 6.80 19.60
C PHE A 97 15.98 6.91 20.12
N LYS A 98 16.29 6.27 21.25
CA LYS A 98 17.65 6.28 21.81
C LYS A 98 18.63 5.35 21.09
N LYS A 99 18.20 4.14 20.71
CA LYS A 99 19.09 3.11 20.15
C LYS A 99 19.18 3.14 18.63
N HIS A 100 18.16 3.65 17.94
CA HIS A 100 18.07 3.56 16.47
C HIS A 100 17.65 4.89 15.78
N PRO A 101 18.18 6.07 16.16
CA PRO A 101 17.75 7.35 15.56
C PRO A 101 18.01 7.40 14.04
N ARG A 102 19.12 6.82 13.57
CA ARG A 102 19.44 6.74 12.13
C ARG A 102 18.41 5.91 11.36
N ASN A 103 17.95 4.79 11.91
CA ASN A 103 16.96 3.94 11.24
C ASN A 103 15.57 4.58 11.26
N ILE A 104 15.24 5.31 12.33
CA ILE A 104 14.02 6.12 12.37
C ILE A 104 14.07 7.20 11.30
N LEU A 105 15.18 7.94 11.18
CA LEU A 105 15.33 8.99 10.17
C LEU A 105 15.24 8.41 8.75
N LEU A 106 15.85 7.25 8.50
CA LEU A 106 15.75 6.55 7.21
C LEU A 106 14.32 6.05 6.94
N ALA A 107 13.62 5.51 7.94
CA ALA A 107 12.24 5.05 7.79
C ALA A 107 11.28 6.22 7.55
N LEU A 108 11.46 7.32 8.29
CA LEU A 108 10.69 8.55 8.11
C LEU A 108 10.95 9.16 6.74
N GLY A 109 12.22 9.29 6.33
CA GLY A 109 12.59 9.73 4.98
C GLY A 109 12.00 8.83 3.90
N ALA A 110 12.02 7.50 4.12
CA ALA A 110 11.44 6.55 3.18
C ALA A 110 9.91 6.62 3.10
N ARG A 111 9.23 6.96 4.20
CA ARG A 111 7.78 7.22 4.22
C ARG A 111 7.45 8.55 3.56
N LEU A 112 8.21 9.59 3.84
CA LEU A 112 8.04 10.91 3.23
C LEU A 112 8.24 10.84 1.72
N ALA A 113 9.29 10.17 1.23
CA ALA A 113 9.53 10.04 -0.20
C ALA A 113 8.38 9.33 -0.93
N GLU A 114 7.85 8.26 -0.35
CA GLU A 114 6.67 7.55 -0.88
C GLU A 114 5.41 8.41 -0.82
N SER A 115 5.13 9.02 0.32
CA SER A 115 3.95 9.86 0.53
C SER A 115 3.95 11.11 -0.36
N VAL A 116 5.09 11.79 -0.52
CA VAL A 116 5.22 12.96 -1.40
C VAL A 116 5.05 12.54 -2.86
N SER A 117 5.72 11.48 -3.29
CA SER A 117 5.59 10.98 -4.67
C SER A 117 4.15 10.56 -4.99
N SER A 118 3.49 9.89 -4.04
CA SER A 118 2.09 9.48 -4.16
C SER A 118 1.14 10.69 -4.24
N ASN A 119 1.36 11.70 -3.39
CA ASN A 119 0.56 12.93 -3.40
C ASN A 119 0.75 13.75 -4.68
N ILE A 120 1.95 13.77 -5.26
CA ILE A 120 2.21 14.45 -6.52
C ILE A 120 1.34 13.86 -7.64
N ILE A 121 1.24 12.53 -7.71
CA ILE A 121 0.47 11.87 -8.77
C ILE A 121 -1.03 11.92 -8.48
N ASN A 122 -1.42 11.65 -7.23
CA ASN A 122 -2.82 11.57 -6.83
C ASN A 122 -3.44 12.97 -6.71
N ALA A 123 -3.01 13.77 -5.75
CA ALA A 123 -3.64 15.07 -5.47
C ALA A 123 -3.22 16.13 -6.49
N PHE A 124 -1.92 16.38 -6.63
CA PHE A 124 -1.43 17.44 -7.52
C PHE A 124 -1.69 17.10 -8.98
N GLY A 125 -1.52 15.85 -9.41
CA GLY A 125 -1.83 15.41 -10.77
C GLY A 125 -3.30 15.66 -11.13
N ILE A 126 -4.24 15.26 -10.27
CA ILE A 126 -5.68 15.52 -10.48
C ILE A 126 -5.95 17.03 -10.56
N VAL A 127 -5.41 17.82 -9.63
CA VAL A 127 -5.62 19.29 -9.61
C VAL A 127 -5.00 19.95 -10.84
N TYR A 128 -3.80 19.56 -11.25
CA TYR A 128 -3.15 20.09 -12.45
C TYR A 128 -3.98 19.80 -13.71
N ILE A 129 -4.44 18.56 -13.88
CA ILE A 129 -5.24 18.18 -15.05
C ILE A 129 -6.60 18.90 -15.06
N SER A 130 -7.27 18.98 -13.92
CA SER A 130 -8.61 19.57 -13.83
C SER A 130 -8.63 21.10 -13.78
N SER A 131 -7.64 21.72 -13.14
CA SER A 131 -7.62 23.17 -12.88
C SER A 131 -6.66 23.91 -13.81
N GLN A 132 -5.46 23.38 -14.04
CA GLN A 132 -4.45 24.05 -14.88
C GLN A 132 -4.66 23.74 -16.37
N LEU A 133 -4.93 22.48 -16.73
CA LEU A 133 -5.20 22.08 -18.12
C LEU A 133 -6.67 22.26 -18.53
N ALA A 134 -7.54 22.58 -17.58
CA ALA A 134 -8.99 22.73 -17.76
C ALA A 134 -9.67 21.53 -18.42
N LEU A 135 -9.16 20.31 -18.14
CA LEU A 135 -9.75 19.06 -18.61
C LEU A 135 -10.83 18.56 -17.63
N SER A 136 -11.71 17.67 -18.11
CA SER A 136 -12.72 17.05 -17.23
C SER A 136 -12.05 16.33 -16.05
N ARG A 137 -12.62 16.50 -14.86
CA ARG A 137 -12.19 15.79 -13.63
C ARG A 137 -12.29 14.27 -13.77
N ASP A 138 -13.12 13.78 -14.69
CA ASP A 138 -13.27 12.34 -14.94
C ASP A 138 -12.00 11.71 -15.52
N ILE A 139 -11.23 12.49 -16.30
CA ILE A 139 -10.01 12.01 -16.96
C ILE A 139 -8.96 11.54 -15.94
N PRO A 140 -8.50 12.39 -15.00
CA PRO A 140 -7.48 11.97 -14.04
C PRO A 140 -8.03 10.98 -13.01
N LEU A 141 -9.32 11.06 -12.65
CA LEU A 141 -9.96 10.09 -11.76
C LEU A 141 -9.97 8.68 -12.37
N THR A 142 -10.37 8.57 -13.64
CA THR A 142 -10.36 7.30 -14.38
C THR A 142 -8.93 6.77 -14.52
N GLY A 143 -7.96 7.64 -14.85
CA GLY A 143 -6.55 7.27 -14.92
C GLY A 143 -6.02 6.71 -13.60
N MET A 144 -6.37 7.35 -12.48
CA MET A 144 -5.97 6.91 -11.14
C MET A 144 -6.65 5.60 -10.72
N LEU A 145 -7.92 5.41 -11.11
CA LEU A 145 -8.65 4.17 -10.88
C LEU A 145 -7.98 3.01 -11.61
N ILE A 146 -7.65 3.19 -12.89
CA ILE A 146 -6.91 2.19 -13.68
C ILE A 146 -5.52 1.94 -13.07
N ALA A 147 -4.79 3.00 -12.69
CA ALA A 147 -3.48 2.89 -12.06
C ALA A 147 -3.53 2.11 -10.74
N SER A 148 -4.56 2.34 -9.93
CA SER A 148 -4.79 1.62 -8.67
C SER A 148 -5.17 0.15 -8.89
N ALA A 149 -5.98 -0.12 -9.92
CA ALA A 149 -6.33 -1.48 -10.31
C ALA A 149 -5.13 -2.30 -10.77
N ILE A 150 -4.25 -1.68 -11.56
CA ILE A 150 -2.97 -2.29 -11.93
C ILE A 150 -2.09 -2.46 -10.69
N GLY A 151 -2.09 -1.48 -9.78
CA GLY A 151 -1.32 -1.48 -8.53
C GLY A 151 -1.60 -2.65 -7.60
N ILE A 152 -2.83 -3.17 -7.61
CA ILE A 152 -3.18 -4.40 -6.89
C ILE A 152 -2.37 -5.60 -7.35
N PHE A 153 -2.06 -5.69 -8.65
CA PHE A 153 -1.25 -6.77 -9.20
C PHE A 153 0.24 -6.41 -9.19
N SER A 154 0.59 -5.15 -9.39
CA SER A 154 1.96 -4.67 -9.34
C SER A 154 2.57 -4.77 -7.94
N CYS A 155 1.80 -4.49 -6.88
CA CYS A 155 2.30 -4.56 -5.50
C CYS A 155 2.84 -5.96 -5.12
N PRO A 156 2.10 -7.08 -5.29
CA PRO A 156 2.63 -8.42 -5.01
C PRO A 156 3.74 -8.83 -6.00
N LEU A 157 3.66 -8.41 -7.26
CA LEU A 157 4.72 -8.66 -8.25
C LEU A 157 6.04 -8.00 -7.83
N VAL A 158 5.98 -6.75 -7.40
CA VAL A 158 7.11 -6.00 -6.83
C VAL A 158 7.58 -6.67 -5.55
N GLY A 159 6.67 -7.09 -4.67
CA GLY A 159 6.99 -7.83 -3.45
C GLY A 159 7.83 -9.07 -3.76
N TRP A 160 7.41 -9.88 -4.73
CA TRP A 160 8.14 -11.04 -5.23
C TRP A 160 9.49 -10.66 -5.88
N LEU A 161 9.52 -9.58 -6.67
CA LEU A 161 10.74 -9.10 -7.29
C LEU A 161 11.76 -8.64 -6.24
N SER A 162 11.28 -8.07 -5.13
CA SER A 162 12.10 -7.63 -4.01
C SER A 162 12.81 -8.77 -3.28
N ASP A 163 12.24 -9.99 -3.35
CA ASP A 163 12.88 -11.19 -2.81
C ASP A 163 14.10 -11.62 -3.64
N ARG A 164 14.16 -11.26 -4.94
CA ARG A 164 15.27 -11.58 -5.84
C ARG A 164 16.32 -10.47 -5.95
N ILE A 165 15.88 -9.23 -6.16
CA ILE A 165 16.76 -8.08 -6.40
C ILE A 165 17.22 -7.44 -5.07
N GLY A 166 16.46 -7.66 -4.00
CA GLY A 166 16.67 -7.03 -2.71
C GLY A 166 15.84 -5.76 -2.53
N GLN A 167 15.23 -5.64 -1.36
CA GLN A 167 14.29 -4.56 -1.02
C GLN A 167 14.91 -3.16 -1.09
N LYS A 168 16.17 -3.00 -0.66
CA LYS A 168 16.86 -1.70 -0.71
C LYS A 168 17.06 -1.23 -2.14
N SER A 169 17.50 -2.13 -3.02
CA SER A 169 17.72 -1.81 -4.44
C SER A 169 16.40 -1.41 -5.09
N LEU A 170 15.35 -2.20 -4.85
CA LEU A 170 14.02 -1.94 -5.43
C LEU A 170 13.42 -0.61 -4.92
N TYR A 171 13.54 -0.33 -3.62
CA TYR A 171 13.14 0.94 -3.03
C TYR A 171 13.87 2.13 -3.69
N LEU A 172 15.20 2.04 -3.81
CA LEU A 172 16.00 3.10 -4.43
C LEU A 172 15.71 3.28 -5.92
N SER A 173 15.41 2.21 -6.65
CA SER A 173 14.99 2.33 -8.05
C SER A 173 13.62 2.99 -8.19
N GLY A 174 12.67 2.73 -7.28
CA GLY A 174 11.39 3.44 -7.27
C GLY A 174 11.57 4.92 -6.95
N ALA A 175 12.48 5.25 -6.01
CA ALA A 175 12.84 6.64 -5.68
C ALA A 175 13.52 7.36 -6.84
N GLY A 176 14.51 6.72 -7.46
CA GLY A 176 15.18 7.26 -8.64
C GLY A 176 14.19 7.47 -9.79
N PHE A 177 13.27 6.52 -10.01
CA PHE A 177 12.22 6.66 -11.00
C PHE A 177 11.31 7.86 -10.70
N CYS A 178 10.83 8.04 -9.46
CA CYS A 178 10.02 9.21 -9.11
C CYS A 178 10.73 10.54 -9.41
N VAL A 179 12.03 10.65 -9.08
CA VAL A 179 12.80 11.87 -9.32
C VAL A 179 12.98 12.13 -10.82
N LEU A 180 13.33 11.09 -11.58
CA LEU A 180 13.54 11.20 -13.02
C LEU A 180 12.23 11.42 -13.78
N PHE A 181 11.14 10.79 -13.32
CA PHE A 181 9.83 10.82 -13.96
C PHE A 181 9.00 12.03 -13.54
N ALA A 182 9.39 12.78 -12.50
CA ALA A 182 8.68 14.00 -12.09
C ALA A 182 8.53 15.02 -13.23
N PHE A 183 9.62 15.33 -13.96
CA PHE A 183 9.55 16.25 -15.10
C PHE A 183 8.82 15.67 -16.32
N PRO A 184 9.14 14.45 -16.80
CA PRO A 184 8.39 13.78 -17.87
C PRO A 184 6.90 13.66 -17.55
N PHE A 185 6.52 13.43 -16.30
CA PHE A 185 5.13 13.30 -15.90
C PHE A 185 4.35 14.56 -16.29
N PHE A 186 4.77 15.75 -15.85
CA PHE A 186 4.07 17.00 -16.19
C PHE A 186 4.11 17.30 -17.69
N LEU A 187 5.23 17.04 -18.38
CA LEU A 187 5.34 17.21 -19.83
C LEU A 187 4.36 16.30 -20.60
N LEU A 188 4.17 15.06 -20.13
CA LEU A 188 3.21 14.14 -20.72
C LEU A 188 1.77 14.57 -20.43
N LEU A 189 1.49 15.15 -19.25
CA LEU A 189 0.17 15.71 -18.94
C LEU A 189 -0.17 16.89 -19.86
N ASP A 190 0.80 17.76 -20.15
CA ASP A 190 0.63 18.92 -21.03
C ASP A 190 0.26 18.56 -22.48
N SER A 191 0.46 17.30 -22.88
CA SER A 191 -0.03 16.79 -24.17
C SER A 191 -1.56 16.88 -24.32
N LYS A 192 -2.30 17.01 -23.20
CA LYS A 192 -3.77 17.02 -23.11
C LYS A 192 -4.48 15.79 -23.70
N SER A 193 -3.73 14.78 -24.11
CA SER A 193 -4.27 13.53 -24.61
C SER A 193 -4.66 12.63 -23.45
N THR A 194 -5.94 12.27 -23.37
CA THR A 194 -6.48 11.38 -22.33
C THR A 194 -5.68 10.09 -22.18
N LEU A 195 -5.28 9.46 -23.30
CA LEU A 195 -4.50 8.22 -23.28
C LEU A 195 -3.10 8.43 -22.70
N ILE A 196 -2.43 9.52 -23.06
CA ILE A 196 -1.09 9.83 -22.55
C ILE A 196 -1.15 10.14 -21.05
N ILE A 197 -2.19 10.87 -20.61
CA ILE A 197 -2.44 11.16 -19.20
C ILE A 197 -2.62 9.84 -18.43
N TRP A 198 -3.48 8.93 -18.90
CA TRP A 198 -3.69 7.65 -18.25
C TRP A 198 -2.41 6.82 -18.18
N CYS A 199 -1.68 6.68 -19.28
CA CYS A 199 -0.40 5.97 -19.30
C CYS A 199 0.60 6.58 -18.31
N SER A 200 0.67 7.91 -18.23
CA SER A 200 1.59 8.62 -17.34
C SER A 200 1.24 8.41 -15.87
N MET A 201 -0.05 8.45 -15.52
CA MET A 201 -0.52 8.14 -14.16
C MET A 201 -0.27 6.68 -13.79
N ILE A 202 -0.56 5.75 -14.70
CA ILE A 202 -0.32 4.31 -14.50
C ILE A 202 1.16 4.04 -14.27
N LEU A 203 2.04 4.53 -15.15
CA LEU A 203 3.48 4.32 -15.06
C LEU A 203 4.06 5.00 -13.82
N GLY A 204 3.72 6.27 -13.62
CA GLY A 204 4.16 7.07 -12.48
C GLY A 204 3.82 6.41 -11.15
N TYR A 205 2.56 6.00 -11.00
CA TYR A 205 2.06 5.44 -9.74
C TYR A 205 2.64 4.04 -9.45
N ASN A 206 2.70 3.18 -10.47
CA ASN A 206 3.09 1.78 -10.29
C ASN A 206 4.60 1.56 -10.19
N LEU A 207 5.40 2.28 -10.98
CA LEU A 207 6.85 2.16 -10.96
C LEU A 207 7.52 3.00 -9.87
N GLY A 208 6.79 3.96 -9.31
CA GLY A 208 7.26 4.82 -8.21
C GLY A 208 6.63 4.45 -6.86
N PRO A 209 5.54 5.13 -6.43
CA PRO A 209 4.92 4.93 -5.12
C PRO A 209 4.57 3.47 -4.80
N THR A 210 3.90 2.74 -5.69
CA THR A 210 3.54 1.33 -5.44
C THR A 210 4.78 0.47 -5.20
N MET A 211 5.87 0.76 -5.92
CA MET A 211 7.11 0.02 -5.79
C MET A 211 7.77 0.23 -4.42
N MET A 212 7.78 1.48 -3.95
CA MET A 212 8.22 1.81 -2.58
C MET A 212 7.32 1.18 -1.53
N PHE A 213 6.00 1.32 -1.72
CA PHE A 213 4.99 0.86 -0.79
C PHE A 213 5.08 -0.66 -0.57
N ALA A 214 5.19 -1.43 -1.65
CA ALA A 214 5.27 -2.89 -1.60
C ALA A 214 6.45 -3.41 -0.75
N VAL A 215 7.60 -2.74 -0.79
CA VAL A 215 8.83 -3.20 -0.11
C VAL A 215 9.03 -2.62 1.29
N GLN A 216 8.32 -1.53 1.63
CA GLN A 216 8.51 -0.85 2.92
C GLN A 216 8.29 -1.73 4.15
N PRO A 217 7.26 -2.59 4.27
CA PRO A 217 7.09 -3.43 5.46
C PRO A 217 8.31 -4.34 5.67
N THR A 218 8.82 -4.91 4.59
CA THR A 218 9.95 -5.84 4.66
C THR A 218 11.28 -5.10 4.89
N LEU A 219 11.44 -3.91 4.31
CA LEU A 219 12.58 -3.04 4.58
C LEU A 219 12.58 -2.55 6.05
N PHE A 220 11.42 -2.17 6.57
CA PHE A 220 11.27 -1.58 7.91
C PHE A 220 11.46 -2.65 8.97
N THR A 221 10.89 -3.83 8.75
CA THR A 221 11.20 -4.98 9.59
C THR A 221 12.72 -5.20 9.61
N ARG A 222 13.42 -5.25 8.47
CA ARG A 222 14.90 -5.40 8.49
C ARG A 222 15.64 -4.29 9.23
N MET A 223 15.18 -3.03 9.17
CA MET A 223 15.81 -1.90 9.87
C MET A 223 15.57 -1.91 11.38
N PHE A 224 14.38 -2.32 11.81
CA PHE A 224 14.02 -2.42 13.22
C PHE A 224 14.14 -3.88 13.63
N GLY A 225 15.30 -4.26 14.17
CA GLY A 225 15.60 -5.62 14.63
C GLY A 225 14.48 -6.19 15.50
N THR A 226 14.42 -7.52 15.60
CA THR A 226 13.36 -8.30 16.26
C THR A 226 12.97 -7.84 17.67
N LYS A 227 13.85 -7.12 18.39
CA LYS A 227 13.62 -6.68 19.78
C LYS A 227 12.63 -5.52 19.96
N VAL A 228 12.29 -4.76 18.92
CA VAL A 228 11.40 -3.56 19.05
C VAL A 228 10.05 -3.71 18.33
N ARG A 229 9.82 -4.84 17.64
CA ARG A 229 8.71 -4.97 16.68
C ARG A 229 7.35 -5.27 17.29
N TYR A 230 7.28 -5.83 18.49
CA TYR A 230 6.00 -6.30 19.04
C TYR A 230 5.12 -5.19 19.63
N THR A 231 5.60 -3.94 19.68
CA THR A 231 4.91 -2.86 20.40
C THR A 231 4.99 -1.49 19.72
N GLY A 232 5.69 -1.37 18.57
CA GLY A 232 5.91 -0.09 17.87
C GLY A 232 5.40 -0.02 16.42
N LEU A 233 4.72 -1.06 15.94
CA LEU A 233 4.13 -1.12 14.59
C LEU A 233 2.62 -1.36 14.71
N TRP A 234 1.92 -0.32 15.13
CA TRP A 234 0.50 -0.03 14.85
C TRP A 234 0.45 1.37 14.25
#